data_AF-A0A444KK08-F1
#
_entry.id   AF-A0A444KK08-F1
#
_cell.length_a   1.000
_cell.length_b   1.000
_cell.length_c   1.000
_cell.angle_alpha   90.00
_cell.angle_beta   90.00
_cell.angle_gamma   90.00
#
_symmetry.space_group_name_H-M   'P 1'
#
loop_
_entity.id
_entity.type
_entity.pdbx_description
1 polymer ?
#
loop_
_entity_poly.entity_id
_entity_poly.type
_entity_poly.pdbx_seq_one_letter_code
_entity_poly.pdbx_strand_id
1 'polypeptide(L)'
;MTLGDLSFCLFTLFNGLRVVSYLPQILRVARDENGASAISYTTWLLWTGANATTGLYAGVNLDDPMLAAINWLNAVCCALVIVLTAWKRRARAVDTVSADGSAHTPVMMDNLSA
;
A
#
# COMPACT_ATOMS: atom_id res chain seq x y z
N MET A 1 -0.12 -30.83 22.59
CA MET A 1 -0.74 -29.82 21.72
C MET A 1 -1.49 -30.54 20.63
N THR A 2 -2.73 -30.16 20.35
CA THR A 2 -3.48 -30.71 19.22
C THR A 2 -3.02 -30.05 17.91
N LEU A 3 -3.35 -30.66 16.76
CA LEU A 3 -3.06 -30.06 15.45
C LEU A 3 -3.78 -28.72 15.29
N GLY A 4 -5.01 -28.59 15.83
CA GLY A 4 -5.77 -27.35 15.84
C GLY A 4 -5.07 -26.22 16.59
N ASP A 5 -4.54 -26.51 17.79
CA ASP A 5 -3.80 -25.51 18.59
C ASP A 5 -2.54 -25.04 17.87
N LEU A 6 -1.82 -25.97 17.23
CA LEU A 6 -0.62 -25.64 16.46
C LEU A 6 -0.97 -24.77 15.25
N SER A 7 -1.99 -25.15 14.48
CA SER A 7 -2.48 -24.38 13.34
C SER A 7 -2.91 -22.98 13.74
N PHE A 8 -3.62 -22.83 14.86
CA PHE A 8 -4.06 -21.53 15.38
C PHE A 8 -2.88 -20.65 15.81
N CYS A 9 -1.91 -21.21 16.54
CA CYS A 9 -0.70 -20.50 16.94
C CYS A 9 0.12 -20.03 15.73
N LEU A 10 0.36 -20.91 14.76
CA LEU A 10 1.09 -20.57 13.54
C LEU A 10 0.33 -19.51 12.73
N PHE A 11 -0.98 -19.67 12.58
CA PHE A 11 -1.83 -18.72 11.89
C PHE A 11 -1.75 -17.33 12.53
N THR A 12 -1.88 -17.24 13.86
CA THR A 12 -1.78 -15.98 14.61
C THR A 12 -0.39 -15.37 14.49
N LEU A 13 0.66 -16.20 14.63
CA LEU A 13 2.05 -15.76 14.55
C LEU A 13 2.37 -15.18 13.16
N PHE A 14 2.06 -15.92 12.08
CA PHE A 14 2.40 -15.48 10.73
C PHE A 14 1.58 -14.28 10.28
N ASN A 15 0.30 -14.20 10.67
CA ASN A 15 -0.49 -13.00 10.38
C ASN A 15 -0.04 -11.80 11.22
N GLY A 16 0.37 -12.00 12.48
CA GLY A 16 0.98 -10.95 13.30
C GLY A 16 2.29 -10.44 12.70
N LEU A 17 3.19 -11.37 12.32
CA LEU A 17 4.43 -11.04 11.61
C LEU A 17 4.16 -10.31 10.29
N ARG A 18 3.10 -10.70 9.55
CA ARG A 18 2.67 -10.01 8.33
C ARG A 18 2.28 -8.56 8.62
N VAL A 19 1.47 -8.31 9.66
CA VAL A 19 1.10 -6.95 10.06
C VAL A 19 2.34 -6.12 10.39
N VAL A 20 3.26 -6.66 11.19
CA VAL A 20 4.53 -6.00 11.53
C VAL A 20 5.37 -5.75 10.27
N SER A 21 5.38 -6.68 9.31
CA SER A 21 6.13 -6.56 8.06
C SER A 21 5.63 -5.46 7.12
N TYR A 22 4.39 -4.97 7.30
CA TYR A 22 3.92 -3.81 6.54
C TYR A 22 4.69 -2.54 6.90
N LEU A 23 5.19 -2.39 8.14
CA LEU A 23 5.97 -1.23 8.56
C LEU A 23 7.25 -1.01 7.72
N PRO A 24 8.19 -1.98 7.61
CA PRO A 24 9.37 -1.78 6.77
C PRO A 24 9.01 -1.60 5.29
N GLN A 25 7.96 -2.24 4.80
CA GLN A 25 7.48 -2.06 3.43
C GLN A 25 6.95 -0.64 3.20
N ILE A 26 6.12 -0.12 4.11
CA ILE A 26 5.60 1.25 4.10
C ILE A 26 6.74 2.26 4.18
N LEU A 27 7.71 2.06 5.08
CA LEU A 27 8.87 2.93 5.22
C LEU A 27 9.72 2.95 3.95
N ARG A 28 9.93 1.79 3.30
CA ARG A 28 10.67 1.71 2.03
C ARG A 28 9.91 2.42 0.92
N VAL A 29 8.58 2.24 0.83
CA VAL A 29 7.72 2.97 -0.11
C VAL A 29 7.77 4.47 0.13
N ALA A 30 7.72 4.91 1.40
CA ALA A 30 7.79 6.31 1.78
C ALA A 30 9.14 6.94 1.45
N ARG A 31 10.24 6.19 1.57
CA ARG A 31 11.62 6.66 1.26
C ARG A 31 12.04 6.51 -0.20
N ASP A 32 11.32 5.74 -1.01
CA ASP A 32 11.72 5.49 -2.42
C ASP A 32 11.62 6.73 -3.33
N GLU A 33 12.74 7.28 -3.76
CA GLU A 33 12.77 8.47 -4.63
C GLU A 33 12.18 8.22 -6.03
N ASN A 34 12.02 6.96 -6.44
CA ASN A 34 11.47 6.59 -7.74
C ASN A 34 9.93 6.50 -7.78
N GLY A 35 9.24 7.04 -6.77
CA GLY A 35 7.77 7.08 -6.76
C GLY A 35 7.11 5.72 -6.50
N ALA A 36 7.78 4.81 -5.78
CA ALA A 36 7.26 3.49 -5.44
C ALA A 36 6.92 2.64 -6.67
N SER A 37 7.71 2.75 -7.75
CA SER A 37 7.46 2.05 -9.03
C SER A 37 7.48 0.51 -8.90
N ALA A 38 8.25 -0.01 -7.94
CA ALA A 38 8.35 -1.45 -7.65
C ALA A 38 7.08 -2.07 -7.03
N ILE A 39 6.10 -1.25 -6.62
CA ILE A 39 4.85 -1.74 -6.01
C ILE A 39 3.80 -2.04 -7.08
N SER A 40 3.40 -3.31 -7.19
CA SER A 40 2.35 -3.78 -8.11
C SER A 40 0.96 -3.63 -7.49
N TYR A 41 0.12 -2.73 -8.02
CA TYR A 41 -1.26 -2.57 -7.54
C TYR A 41 -2.07 -3.86 -7.62
N THR A 42 -1.89 -4.65 -8.68
CA THR A 42 -2.61 -5.90 -8.87
C THR A 42 -2.36 -6.88 -7.72
N THR A 43 -1.10 -7.01 -7.29
CA THR A 43 -0.75 -7.89 -6.17
C THR A 43 -1.40 -7.42 -4.87
N TRP A 44 -1.29 -6.13 -4.56
CA TRP A 44 -1.84 -5.59 -3.32
C TRP A 44 -3.38 -5.59 -3.29
N LEU A 45 -4.03 -5.34 -4.42
CA LEU A 45 -5.49 -5.44 -4.55
C LEU A 45 -5.96 -6.88 -4.37
N LEU A 46 -5.27 -7.84 -4.98
CA LEU A 46 -5.58 -9.26 -4.81
C LEU A 46 -5.46 -9.68 -3.34
N TRP A 47 -4.40 -9.23 -2.66
CA TRP A 47 -4.21 -9.50 -1.23
C TRP A 47 -5.29 -8.83 -0.38
N THR A 48 -5.66 -7.59 -0.69
CA THR A 48 -6.75 -6.89 0.00
C THR A 48 -8.05 -7.67 -0.15
N GLY A 49 -8.41 -8.06 -1.37
CA GLY A 49 -9.59 -8.85 -1.66
C GLY A 49 -9.59 -10.20 -0.93
N ALA A 50 -8.49 -10.96 -1.00
CA ALA A 50 -8.37 -12.26 -0.35
C ALA A 50 -8.53 -12.18 1.17
N ASN A 51 -7.91 -11.18 1.83
CA ASN A 51 -8.07 -11.00 3.27
C ASN A 51 -9.49 -10.51 3.61
N ALA A 52 -10.05 -9.57 2.85
CA ALA A 52 -11.42 -9.08 3.09
C ALA A 52 -12.47 -10.19 2.95
N THR A 53 -12.38 -11.01 1.90
CA THR A 53 -13.31 -12.14 1.69
C THR A 53 -13.12 -13.23 2.72
N THR A 54 -11.89 -13.51 3.16
CA THR A 54 -11.63 -14.47 4.26
C THR A 54 -12.20 -13.95 5.58
N GLY A 55 -12.03 -12.66 5.87
CA GLY A 55 -12.58 -12.04 7.07
C GLY A 55 -14.11 -12.06 7.08
N LEU A 56 -14.73 -11.79 5.94
CA LEU A 56 -16.18 -11.89 5.75
C LEU A 56 -16.67 -13.34 5.89
N TYR A 57 -15.99 -14.29 5.25
CA TYR A 57 -16.34 -15.70 5.32
C TYR A 57 -16.28 -16.22 6.77
N ALA A 58 -15.19 -15.91 7.48
CA ALA A 58 -15.00 -16.31 8.86
C ALA A 58 -16.06 -15.72 9.80
N GLY A 59 -16.39 -14.44 9.62
CA GLY A 59 -17.39 -13.76 10.45
C GLY A 59 -18.84 -14.19 10.18
N VAL A 60 -19.17 -14.56 8.93
CA VAL A 60 -20.56 -14.91 8.55
C VAL A 60 -20.82 -16.42 8.62
N ASN A 61 -19.83 -17.26 8.32
CA ASN A 61 -20.05 -18.70 8.11
C ASN A 61 -19.36 -19.59 9.13
N LEU A 62 -18.30 -19.11 9.79
CA LEU A 62 -17.52 -19.92 10.72
C LEU A 62 -17.68 -19.51 12.19
N ASP A 63 -18.33 -18.36 12.46
CA ASP A 63 -18.39 -17.73 13.79
C ASP A 63 -17.02 -17.67 14.48
N ASP A 64 -15.95 -17.45 13.71
CA ASP A 64 -14.58 -17.33 14.20
C ASP A 64 -14.16 -15.84 14.21
N PRO A 65 -14.37 -15.13 15.34
CA PRO A 65 -14.09 -13.70 15.44
C PRO A 65 -12.59 -13.39 15.35
N MET A 66 -11.71 -14.31 15.74
CA MET A 66 -10.26 -14.10 15.69
C MET A 66 -9.77 -14.14 14.25
N LEU A 67 -10.18 -15.17 13.49
CA LEU A 67 -9.89 -15.32 12.07
C LEU A 67 -10.46 -14.16 11.25
N ALA A 68 -11.67 -13.70 11.61
CA ALA A 68 -12.29 -12.54 10.99
C ALA A 68 -11.48 -11.26 11.25
N ALA A 69 -11.21 -10.94 12.52
CA ALA A 69 -10.52 -9.71 12.92
C ALA A 69 -9.13 -9.58 12.29
N ILE A 70 -8.34 -10.66 12.29
CA ILE A 70 -6.98 -10.61 11.77
C ILE A 70 -6.94 -10.45 10.25
N ASN A 71 -7.89 -11.05 9.52
CA ASN A 71 -8.01 -10.88 8.08
C ASN A 71 -8.50 -9.47 7.72
N TRP A 72 -9.46 -8.92 8.46
CA TRP A 72 -9.86 -7.52 8.28
C TRP A 72 -8.71 -6.54 8.55
N LEU A 73 -7.91 -6.77 9.59
CA LEU A 73 -6.71 -5.97 9.86
C LEU A 73 -5.71 -6.03 8.69
N ASN A 74 -5.45 -7.23 8.17
CA ASN A 74 -4.59 -7.41 7.00
C ASN A 74 -5.13 -6.70 5.75
N ALA A 75 -6.45 -6.75 5.52
CA ALA A 75 -7.08 -6.06 4.41
C ALA A 75 -6.89 -4.53 4.52
N VAL A 76 -7.09 -3.96 5.72
CA VAL A 76 -6.85 -2.53 5.99
C VAL A 76 -5.39 -2.16 5.75
N CYS A 77 -4.44 -2.95 6.26
CA CYS A 77 -3.01 -2.69 6.04
C CYS A 77 -2.62 -2.77 4.55
N CYS A 78 -3.14 -3.74 3.80
CA CYS A 78 -2.94 -3.81 2.35
C CYS A 78 -3.49 -2.57 1.64
N ALA A 79 -4.68 -2.13 2.01
CA ALA A 79 -5.31 -0.93 1.46
C ALA A 79 -4.48 0.34 1.76
N LEU A 80 -3.92 0.46 2.96
CA LEU A 80 -3.02 1.57 3.32
C LEU A 80 -1.78 1.61 2.43
N VAL A 81 -1.16 0.47 2.12
CA VAL A 81 -0.01 0.42 1.19
C VAL A 81 -0.42 0.92 -0.19
N ILE A 82 -1.58 0.50 -0.70
CA ILE A 82 -2.11 0.97 -2.00
C ILE A 82 -2.31 2.49 -1.99
N VAL A 83 -2.96 3.03 -0.96
CA VAL A 83 -3.25 4.47 -0.83
C VAL A 83 -1.95 5.27 -0.76
N LEU A 84 -0.97 4.84 0.04
CA LEU A 84 0.33 5.50 0.16
C LEU A 84 1.11 5.49 -1.15
N THR A 85 1.12 4.35 -1.86
CA THR A 85 1.73 4.25 -3.20
C THR A 85 1.03 5.19 -4.19
N ALA A 86 -0.30 5.25 -4.17
CA ALA A 86 -1.07 6.13 -5.06
C ALA A 86 -0.81 7.61 -4.79
N TRP A 87 -0.80 8.01 -3.52
CA TRP A 87 -0.50 9.38 -3.14
C TRP A 87 0.91 9.79 -3.59
N LYS A 88 1.91 8.94 -3.35
CA LYS A 88 3.29 9.22 -3.73
C LYS A 88 3.48 9.34 -5.25
N ARG A 89 2.84 8.46 -6.03
CA ARG A 89 2.89 8.54 -7.50
C ARG A 89 2.21 9.80 -8.04
N ARG A 90 1.10 10.24 -7.42
CA ARG A 90 0.42 11.48 -7.78
C ARG A 90 1.25 12.72 -7.45
N ALA A 91 1.87 12.77 -6.26
CA ALA A 91 2.75 13.88 -5.88
C ALA A 91 3.89 14.07 -6.90
N ARG A 92 4.58 12.99 -7.28
CA ARG A 92 5.64 13.04 -8.30
C ARG A 92 5.13 13.48 -9.68
N ALA A 93 3.93 13.06 -10.08
CA ALA A 93 3.34 13.48 -11.34
C ALA A 93 3.09 15.00 -11.36
N VAL A 94 2.62 15.56 -10.24
CA VAL A 94 2.43 17.02 -10.07
C VAL A 94 3.78 17.77 -10.10
N ASP A 95 4.81 17.25 -9.43
CA ASP A 95 6.15 17.84 -9.44
C ASP A 95 6.76 17.87 -10.85
N THR A 96 6.57 16.78 -11.61
CA THR A 96 7.07 16.68 -13.00
C THR A 96 6.38 17.69 -13.92
N VAL A 97 5.07 17.86 -13.81
CA VAL A 97 4.30 18.84 -14.60
C VAL A 97 4.69 20.28 -14.26
N SER A 98 4.96 20.57 -12.98
CA SER A 98 5.38 21.91 -12.54
C SER A 98 6.78 22.29 -13.01
N ALA A 99 7.71 21.32 -13.05
CA ALA A 99 9.06 21.53 -13.58
C ALA A 99 9.06 21.79 -15.10
N ASP A 100 8.22 21.08 -15.86
CA ASP A 100 8.09 21.26 -17.32
C ASP A 100 7.50 22.64 -17.67
N GLY A 101 6.50 23.11 -16.90
CA GLY A 101 5.92 24.45 -17.07
C GLY A 101 6.89 25.61 -16.78
N SER A 102 7.88 25.41 -15.91
CA SER A 102 8.91 26.42 -15.61
C SER A 102 10.05 26.45 -16.65
N ALA A 103 10.28 25.37 -17.39
CA ALA A 103 11.32 25.29 -18.41
C ALA A 103 10.90 25.96 -19.74
N HIS A 104 9.63 26.34 -19.87
CA HIS A 104 9.07 26.93 -21.09
C HIS A 104 8.72 28.42 -21.01
N THR A 105 9.24 29.16 -20.03
CA THR A 105 9.37 30.63 -20.20
C THR A 105 10.38 30.88 -21.32
N PRO A 106 9.97 31.32 -22.52
CA PRO A 106 10.93 31.80 -23.49
C PRO A 106 11.52 33.05 -22.85
N VAL A 107 12.85 33.11 -22.78
CA VAL A 107 13.58 34.35 -22.54
C VAL A 107 13.22 35.29 -23.70
N MET A 108 12.11 36.03 -23.58
CA MET A 108 11.80 37.14 -24.46
C MET A 108 12.61 38.33 -23.95
N MET A 109 13.90 38.26 -24.20
CA MET A 109 14.83 39.35 -23.99
C MET A 109 15.39 39.69 -25.36
N ASP A 110 14.61 40.45 -26.13
CA ASP A 110 15.07 41.07 -27.35
C ASP A 110 14.68 42.55 -27.35
N ASN A 111 15.70 43.36 -27.09
CA ASN A 111 16.12 44.46 -27.96
C ASN A 111 15.03 45.47 -28.39
N LEU A 112 14.77 46.47 -27.55
CA LEU A 112 14.11 47.72 -27.95
C LEU A 112 14.65 48.91 -27.16
N SER A 113 15.66 49.57 -27.76
CA SER A 113 16.15 50.97 -27.62
C SER A 113 17.68 50.93 -27.79
N ALA A 114 18.29 51.13 -28.99
CA ALA A 114 18.16 52.25 -29.93
C ALA A 114 18.26 53.62 -29.23
#